data_AF-A0AAD5C1G8-F1
#
_entry.id   AF-A0AAD5C1G8-F1
#
_cell.length_a   1.000
_cell.length_b   1.000
_cell.length_c   1.000
_cell.angle_alpha   90.00
_cell.angle_beta   90.00
_cell.angle_gamma   90.00
#
_symmetry.space_group_name_H-M   'P 1'
#
loop_
_entity.id
_entity.type
_entity.pdbx_description
1 polymer ?
#
loop_
_entity_poly.entity_id
_entity_poly.type
_entity_poly.pdbx_seq_one_letter_code
_entity_poly.pdbx_strand_id
1 'polypeptide(L)'
;MRNTIKDEKISSKLPADDKKKVEDAVEEAIQWLDSNQLAEVEEFEDKMKELEGICNPIIAKMYQGGAGGPDMGGGMDDDVPSAGGSGGAGPKIEEVD
;
A
#
# COMPACT_ATOMS: atom_id res chain seq x y z
N MET A 1 0.86 -1.25 8.03
CA MET A 1 1.04 0.17 8.42
C MET A 1 2.13 0.42 9.45
N ARG A 2 1.98 0.00 10.72
CA ARG A 2 2.99 0.25 11.77
C ARG A 2 4.42 -0.14 11.38
N ASN A 3 4.59 -1.32 10.79
CA ASN A 3 5.93 -1.78 10.37
C ASN A 3 6.47 -0.96 9.20
N THR A 4 5.60 -0.59 8.25
CA THR A 4 5.92 0.23 7.09
C THR A 4 6.53 1.57 7.49
N ILE A 5 5.95 2.28 8.46
CA ILE A 5 6.48 3.57 8.92
C ILE A 5 7.69 3.46 9.87
N LYS A 6 7.97 2.27 10.40
CA LYS A 6 9.17 1.99 11.19
C LYS A 6 10.36 1.57 10.34
N ASP A 7 10.12 1.20 9.08
CA ASP A 7 11.18 0.93 8.13
C ASP A 7 11.98 2.22 7.86
N GLU A 8 13.30 2.17 8.01
CA GLU A 8 14.17 3.34 7.83
C GLU A 8 14.13 3.89 6.39
N LYS A 9 13.97 3.03 5.38
CA LYS A 9 13.91 3.46 3.96
C LYS A 9 12.62 4.21 3.66
N ILE A 10 11.55 3.93 4.38
CA ILE A 10 10.26 4.59 4.26
C ILE A 10 10.21 5.85 5.12
N SER A 11 10.56 5.72 6.40
CA SER A 11 10.48 6.83 7.36
C SER A 11 11.40 8.00 7.02
N SER A 12 12.54 7.76 6.38
CA SER A 12 13.44 8.82 5.89
C SER A 12 12.87 9.62 4.71
N LYS A 13 11.88 9.07 4.00
CA LYS A 13 11.21 9.73 2.86
C LYS A 13 9.92 10.45 3.25
N LEU A 14 9.47 10.28 4.50
CA LEU A 14 8.26 10.92 5.00
C LEU A 14 8.60 12.22 5.73
N PRO A 15 7.85 13.31 5.49
CA PRO A 15 7.89 14.48 6.34
C PRO A 15 7.61 14.11 7.80
N ALA A 16 8.24 14.79 8.76
CA ALA A 16 8.07 14.52 10.19
C ALA A 16 6.60 14.60 10.63
N ASP A 17 5.86 15.58 10.10
CA ASP A 17 4.43 15.75 10.39
C ASP A 17 3.58 14.59 9.85
N ASP A 18 3.86 14.14 8.63
CA ASP A 18 3.17 12.99 8.02
C ASP A 18 3.49 11.69 8.77
N LYS A 19 4.75 11.49 9.14
CA LYS A 19 5.17 10.35 9.98
C LYS A 19 4.43 10.36 11.31
N LYS A 20 4.42 11.50 12.00
CA LYS A 20 3.73 11.65 13.28
C LYS A 20 2.23 11.38 13.14
N LYS A 21 1.60 11.87 12.08
CA LYS A 21 0.18 11.65 11.82
C LYS A 21 -0.17 10.17 11.65
N VAL A 22 0.69 9.39 10.97
CA VAL A 22 0.48 7.94 10.84
C VAL A 22 0.75 7.21 12.14
N GLU A 23 1.78 7.60 12.90
CA GLU A 23 2.07 7.04 14.23
C GLU A 23 0.88 7.23 15.18
N ASP A 24 0.41 8.48 15.31
CA ASP A 24 -0.71 8.84 16.18
C ASP A 24 -1.99 8.07 15.76
N ALA A 25 -2.31 7.98 14.46
CA ALA A 25 -3.48 7.25 13.97
C ALA A 25 -3.41 5.73 14.22
N VAL A 26 -2.23 5.13 14.06
CA VAL A 26 -2.01 3.71 14.36
C VAL A 26 -2.15 3.44 15.86
N GLU A 27 -1.64 4.31 16.71
CA GLU A 27 -1.79 4.20 18.16
C GLU A 27 -3.25 4.31 18.59
N GLU A 28 -3.99 5.29 18.04
CA GLU A 28 -5.41 5.47 18.31
C GLU A 28 -6.23 4.24 17.88
N ALA A 29 -5.97 3.71 16.68
CA ALA A 29 -6.64 2.50 16.21
C ALA A 29 -6.39 1.31 17.13
N ILE A 30 -5.19 1.17 17.69
CA ILE A 30 -4.87 0.09 18.62
C ILE A 30 -5.55 0.27 19.97
N GLN A 31 -5.56 1.48 20.52
CA GLN A 31 -6.31 1.77 21.75
C GLN A 31 -7.81 1.52 21.57
N TRP A 32 -8.34 1.84 20.39
CA TRP A 32 -9.72 1.54 20.03
C TRP A 32 -9.94 0.03 19.97
N LEU A 33 -9.08 -0.74 19.30
CA LEU A 33 -9.19 -2.21 19.23
C LEU A 33 -9.13 -2.86 20.62
N ASP A 34 -8.25 -2.39 21.51
CA ASP A 34 -8.10 -2.89 22.88
C ASP A 34 -9.38 -2.65 23.70
N SER A 35 -10.07 -1.54 23.46
CA SER A 35 -11.29 -1.15 24.18
C SER A 35 -12.57 -1.74 23.56
N ASN A 36 -12.52 -2.16 22.30
CA ASN A 36 -13.68 -2.52 21.49
C ASN A 36 -13.54 -3.93 20.88
N GLN A 37 -13.00 -4.89 21.64
CA GLN A 37 -12.77 -6.27 21.18
C GLN A 37 -14.05 -7.04 20.77
N LEU A 38 -15.21 -6.57 21.20
CA LEU A 38 -16.53 -7.15 20.90
C LEU A 38 -17.38 -6.26 19.99
N ALA A 39 -16.76 -5.29 19.32
CA ALA A 39 -17.44 -4.43 18.35
C ALA A 39 -18.04 -5.24 17.19
N GLU A 40 -19.02 -4.64 16.51
CA GLU A 40 -19.60 -5.25 15.32
C GLU A 40 -18.67 -5.10 14.11
N VAL A 41 -18.90 -5.94 13.09
CA VAL A 41 -18.10 -5.92 11.85
C VAL A 41 -18.11 -4.53 11.21
N GLU A 42 -19.26 -3.86 11.21
CA GLU A 42 -19.40 -2.52 10.65
C GLU A 42 -18.50 -1.50 11.37
N GLU A 43 -18.39 -1.58 12.70
CA GLU A 43 -17.52 -0.70 13.50
C GLU A 43 -16.03 -0.95 13.24
N PHE A 44 -15.63 -2.23 13.08
CA PHE A 44 -14.26 -2.58 12.69
C PHE A 44 -13.92 -2.09 11.29
N GLU A 45 -14.84 -2.24 10.33
CA GLU A 45 -14.67 -1.73 8.97
C GLU A 45 -14.54 -0.21 8.94
N ASP A 46 -15.35 0.50 9.72
CA ASP A 46 -15.30 1.95 9.79
C ASP A 46 -13.98 2.42 10.41
N LYS A 47 -13.51 1.79 11.50
CA LYS A 47 -12.22 2.14 12.08
C LYS A 47 -11.06 1.81 11.13
N MET A 48 -11.16 0.73 10.36
CA MET A 48 -10.18 0.40 9.32
C MET A 48 -10.16 1.46 8.21
N LYS A 49 -11.32 1.86 7.68
CA LYS A 49 -11.43 2.90 6.65
C LYS A 49 -10.89 4.25 7.14
N GLU A 50 -11.12 4.60 8.40
CA GLU A 50 -10.58 5.81 9.01
C GLU A 50 -9.04 5.80 9.01
N LEU A 51 -8.44 4.69 9.46
CA LEU A 51 -6.99 4.52 9.46
C LEU A 51 -6.41 4.57 8.03
N GLU A 52 -7.04 3.86 7.09
CA GLU A 52 -6.65 3.86 5.67
C GLU A 52 -6.76 5.25 5.03
N GLY A 53 -7.82 5.99 5.34
CA GLY A 53 -8.03 7.36 4.85
C GLY A 53 -6.92 8.33 5.26
N ILE A 54 -6.24 8.05 6.37
CA ILE A 54 -5.05 8.80 6.80
C ILE A 54 -3.78 8.26 6.13
N CYS A 55 -3.61 6.93 6.13
CA CYS A 55 -2.37 6.28 5.72
C CYS A 55 -2.14 6.29 4.20
N ASN A 56 -3.17 5.96 3.43
CA ASN A 56 -3.08 5.81 1.98
C ASN A 56 -2.61 7.08 1.25
N PRO A 57 -3.15 8.28 1.52
CA PRO A 57 -2.68 9.49 0.85
C PRO A 57 -1.22 9.84 1.19
N ILE A 58 -0.75 9.50 2.38
CA ILE A 58 0.63 9.75 2.82
C ILE A 58 1.59 8.79 2.10
N ILE A 59 1.23 7.51 2.03
CA ILE A 59 1.99 6.50 1.28
C ILE A 59 2.03 6.85 -0.21
N ALA A 60 0.89 7.23 -0.80
CA ALA A 60 0.82 7.63 -2.20
C ALA A 60 1.75 8.81 -2.51
N LYS A 61 1.75 9.85 -1.67
CA LYS A 61 2.67 10.99 -1.79
C LYS A 61 4.14 10.57 -1.71
N MET A 62 4.48 9.62 -0.85
CA MET A 62 5.84 9.09 -0.75
C MET A 62 6.28 8.40 -2.06
N TYR A 63 5.42 7.57 -2.65
CA TYR A 63 5.73 6.92 -3.93
C TYR A 63 5.79 7.91 -5.10
N GLN A 64 4.93 8.93 -5.11
CA GLN A 64 4.92 9.97 -6.13
C GLN A 64 6.09 10.95 -6.01
N GLY A 65 6.48 11.32 -4.78
CA GLY A 65 7.66 12.15 -4.50
C GLY A 65 8.99 11.41 -4.67
N GLY A 66 8.95 10.07 -4.70
CA GLY A 66 10.08 9.20 -5.04
C GLY A 66 10.21 8.85 -6.52
N ALA A 67 9.28 9.29 -7.38
CA ALA A 67 9.22 8.97 -8.82
C ALA A 67 10.24 9.75 -9.67
N GLY A 68 11.44 9.98 -9.12
CA GLY A 68 12.63 10.41 -9.84
C GLY A 68 13.68 9.30 -9.99
N GLY A 69 13.31 8.02 -9.81
CA GLY A 69 14.24 6.90 -9.94
C GLY A 69 13.53 5.59 -10.33
N PRO A 70 13.94 4.93 -11.43
CA PRO A 70 13.38 3.65 -11.85
C PRO A 70 14.00 2.51 -11.04
N ASP A 71 13.51 2.22 -9.83
CA ASP A 71 13.89 0.98 -9.12
C ASP A 71 12.92 0.58 -7.98
N MET A 72 11.61 0.66 -8.22
CA MET A 72 10.64 -0.14 -7.45
C MET A 72 9.58 -0.72 -8.39
N GLY A 73 10.06 -1.33 -9.48
CA GLY A 73 9.33 -2.37 -10.19
C GLY A 73 9.74 -3.70 -9.59
N GLY A 74 8.99 -4.19 -8.60
CA GLY A 74 9.31 -5.47 -7.97
C GLY A 74 8.26 -5.86 -6.94
N GLY A 75 7.19 -6.51 -7.41
CA GLY A 75 6.25 -7.25 -6.57
C GLY A 75 4.79 -6.80 -6.68
N MET A 76 4.17 -6.97 -7.84
CA MET A 76 2.72 -7.21 -7.93
C MET A 76 2.47 -8.07 -9.17
N ASP A 77 2.87 -9.34 -9.07
CA ASP A 77 2.33 -10.43 -9.89
C ASP A 77 1.00 -10.80 -9.23
N ASP A 78 -0.12 -10.39 -9.83
CA ASP A 78 -1.29 -11.23 -10.18
C ASP A 78 -2.48 -10.36 -10.61
N ASP A 79 -3.11 -10.78 -11.71
CA ASP A 79 -4.45 -10.42 -12.20
C ASP A 79 -4.69 -9.03 -12.86
N VAL A 80 -4.28 -8.93 -14.13
CA VAL A 80 -4.90 -8.01 -15.11
C VAL A 80 -5.72 -8.84 -16.10
N PRO A 81 -7.07 -8.87 -16.01
CA PRO A 81 -7.89 -9.32 -17.12
C PRO A 81 -8.17 -8.11 -18.04
N SER A 82 -7.18 -7.72 -18.84
CA SER A 82 -7.42 -6.84 -19.99
C SER A 82 -7.60 -7.68 -21.26
N ALA A 83 -8.69 -8.43 -21.31
CA ALA A 83 -9.16 -9.06 -22.53
C ALA A 83 -9.98 -8.04 -23.34
N GLY A 84 -9.38 -7.49 -24.41
CA GLY A 84 -10.04 -6.40 -25.14
C GLY A 84 -9.48 -6.01 -26.51
N GLY A 85 -8.85 -6.93 -27.23
CA GLY A 85 -8.74 -6.86 -28.71
C GLY A 85 -7.56 -6.08 -29.29
N SER A 86 -6.69 -6.79 -30.01
CA SER A 86 -6.45 -6.61 -31.45
C SER A 86 -5.16 -7.33 -31.86
N GLY A 87 -5.28 -8.21 -32.85
CA GLY A 87 -4.24 -8.40 -33.86
C GLY A 87 -3.01 -9.24 -33.50
N GLY A 88 -3.08 -10.54 -33.85
CA GLY A 88 -2.20 -11.07 -34.89
C GLY A 88 -0.79 -11.56 -34.51
N ALA A 89 -0.54 -12.82 -34.93
CA ALA A 89 0.74 -13.46 -35.21
C ALA A 89 1.58 -14.00 -34.03
N GLY A 90 1.43 -15.30 -33.75
CA GLY A 90 2.60 -16.17 -33.52
C GLY A 90 3.39 -16.36 -34.84
N PRO A 91 4.49 -17.14 -34.95
CA PRO A 91 5.12 -18.14 -34.06
C PRO A 91 6.63 -17.76 -33.80
N LYS A 92 7.58 -18.52 -33.24
CA LYS A 92 8.00 -19.92 -33.42
C LYS A 92 8.87 -20.36 -32.24
N ILE A 93 8.66 -21.59 -31.80
CA ILE A 93 9.62 -22.38 -31.04
C ILE A 93 10.89 -22.57 -31.88
N GLU A 94 12.06 -22.26 -31.35
CA GLU A 94 13.33 -22.77 -31.85
C GLU A 94 13.80 -23.86 -30.91
N GLU A 95 14.00 -25.02 -31.51
CA GLU A 95 14.46 -26.26 -30.91
C GLU A 95 15.85 -26.03 -30.32
N VAL A 96 16.02 -26.37 -29.03
CA VAL A 96 17.35 -26.46 -28.42
C VAL A 96 17.85 -27.88 -28.68
N ASP A 97 18.92 -27.99 -29.47
CA ASP A 97 19.72 -29.20 -29.66
C ASP A 97 20.42 -29.61 -28.35
#